data_AF-A0A0R2CHA0-F1
#
_entry.id   AF-A0A0R2CHA0-F1
#
_cell.length_a   1.000
_cell.length_b   1.000
_cell.length_c   1.000
_cell.angle_alpha   90.00
_cell.angle_beta   90.00
_cell.angle_gamma   90.00
#
_symmetry.space_group_name_H-M   'P 1'
#
loop_
_entity.id
_entity.type
_entity.pdbx_description
1 polymer ?
#
loop_
_entity_poly.entity_id
_entity_poly.type
_entity_poly.pdbx_seq_one_letter_code
_entity_poly.pdbx_strand_id
1 'polypeptide(L)'
;MVHRLRQCIADLLNARDQNIFLANQVVATNMFKVMLNYYVLGRTFVKAADFGDTQEQMQHYQPLMTAIHQCITTIPKDAPEHIFTRLVDDIELALFTTLTPVLPLFKTIEPLNIRLELEGESFLNKDIVGFLNSFAVINVLPQDSSVAPDVILCSIDNYDKVYNLLHLGAGKLDPEPTIIHWSNQSEDTTLLNLLGRINELANAKAARLAHRTDE
;
A
#
# COMPACT_ATOMS: atom_id res chain seq x y z
N MET A 1 -8.06 25.39 -1.64
CA MET A 1 -7.79 24.13 -0.87
C MET A 1 -7.12 22.98 -1.64
N VAL A 2 -7.78 22.32 -2.60
CA VAL A 2 -7.29 21.04 -3.19
C VAL A 2 -5.89 21.13 -3.80
N HIS A 3 -5.57 22.23 -4.50
CA HIS A 3 -4.22 22.44 -5.03
C HIS A 3 -3.16 22.51 -3.94
N ARG A 4 -3.45 23.15 -2.80
CA ARG A 4 -2.54 23.21 -1.64
C ARG A 4 -2.33 21.81 -1.04
N LEU A 5 -3.42 21.06 -0.82
CA LEU A 5 -3.34 19.68 -0.35
C LEU A 5 -2.50 18.80 -1.28
N ARG A 6 -2.74 18.89 -2.59
CA ARG A 6 -1.98 18.12 -3.58
C ARG A 6 -0.50 18.50 -3.54
N GLN A 7 -0.16 19.78 -3.41
CA GLN A 7 1.24 20.18 -3.30
C GLN A 7 1.89 19.65 -2.02
N CYS A 8 1.25 19.85 -0.86
CA CYS A 8 1.78 19.35 0.42
C CYS A 8 1.99 17.83 0.43
N ILE A 9 1.09 17.08 -0.21
CA ILE A 9 1.21 15.63 -0.37
C ILE A 9 2.35 15.30 -1.36
N ALA A 10 2.44 16.02 -2.47
CA ALA A 10 3.46 15.81 -3.50
C ALA A 10 4.88 16.09 -2.97
N ASP A 11 5.04 17.00 -2.02
CA ASP A 11 6.32 17.31 -1.39
C ASP A 11 6.88 16.17 -0.52
N LEU A 12 6.07 15.14 -0.22
CA LEU A 12 6.50 13.90 0.43
C LEU A 12 7.14 12.90 -0.54
N LEU A 13 6.98 13.12 -1.85
CA LEU A 13 7.39 12.19 -2.90
C LEU A 13 8.75 12.61 -3.47
N ASN A 14 9.47 11.63 -4.03
CA ASN A 14 10.63 11.94 -4.87
C ASN A 14 10.20 12.67 -6.16
N ALA A 15 11.14 13.31 -6.85
CA ALA A 15 10.84 14.14 -8.04
C ALA A 15 10.13 13.37 -9.18
N ARG A 16 10.39 12.07 -9.33
CA ARG A 16 9.71 11.24 -10.35
C ARG A 16 8.25 11.02 -9.97
N ASP A 17 8.01 10.58 -8.75
CA ASP A 17 6.68 10.22 -8.25
C ASP A 17 5.81 11.45 -8.01
N GLN A 18 6.43 12.59 -7.69
CA GLN A 18 5.77 13.89 -7.59
C GLN A 18 5.05 14.25 -8.90
N ASN A 19 5.73 14.08 -10.04
CA ASN A 19 5.15 14.37 -11.35
C ASN A 19 4.01 13.40 -11.70
N ILE A 20 4.16 12.11 -11.37
CA ILE A 20 3.12 11.09 -11.58
C ILE A 20 1.87 11.43 -10.75
N PHE A 21 2.05 11.75 -9.48
CA PHE A 21 0.97 12.14 -8.58
C PHE A 21 0.25 13.42 -9.03
N LEU A 22 1.01 14.45 -9.41
CA LEU A 22 0.46 15.72 -9.88
C LEU A 22 -0.24 15.60 -11.24
N ALA A 23 0.21 14.68 -12.11
CA ALA A 23 -0.44 14.39 -13.39
C ALA A 23 -1.67 13.46 -13.25
N ASN A 24 -1.85 12.76 -12.13
CA ASN A 24 -2.95 11.82 -11.94
C ASN A 24 -4.30 12.53 -11.81
N GLN A 25 -5.09 12.51 -12.88
CA GLN A 25 -6.41 13.15 -12.93
C GLN A 25 -7.44 12.44 -12.03
N VAL A 26 -7.35 11.11 -11.87
CA VAL A 26 -8.27 10.35 -11.01
C VAL A 26 -8.13 10.79 -9.56
N VAL A 27 -6.89 10.88 -9.07
CA VAL A 27 -6.58 11.40 -7.74
C VAL A 27 -7.09 12.83 -7.58
N ALA A 28 -6.79 13.71 -8.54
CA ALA A 28 -7.22 15.10 -8.50
C ALA A 28 -8.75 15.20 -8.37
N THR A 29 -9.49 14.52 -9.27
CA THR A 29 -10.96 14.52 -9.28
C THR A 29 -11.55 13.97 -7.99
N ASN A 30 -11.00 12.88 -7.45
CA ASN A 30 -11.54 12.31 -6.23
C ASN A 30 -11.24 13.18 -5.00
N MET A 31 -10.07 13.83 -4.92
CA MET A 31 -9.80 14.83 -3.87
C MET A 31 -10.76 16.02 -3.97
N PHE A 32 -11.09 16.50 -5.17
CA PHE A 32 -12.12 17.53 -5.36
C PHE A 32 -13.50 17.08 -4.85
N LYS A 33 -13.91 15.84 -5.16
CA LYS A 33 -15.18 15.28 -4.65
C LYS A 33 -15.20 15.24 -3.13
N VAL A 34 -14.13 14.79 -2.49
CA VAL A 34 -14.00 14.78 -1.03
C VAL A 34 -14.20 16.19 -0.47
N MET A 35 -13.41 17.17 -0.94
CA MET A 35 -13.49 18.53 -0.42
C MET A 35 -14.84 19.19 -0.68
N LEU A 36 -15.46 18.93 -1.84
CA LEU A 36 -16.77 19.44 -2.18
C LEU A 36 -17.85 18.86 -1.26
N ASN A 37 -17.82 17.56 -0.99
CA ASN A 37 -18.78 16.92 -0.09
C ASN A 37 -18.70 17.55 1.31
N TYR A 38 -17.49 17.78 1.82
CA TYR A 38 -17.29 18.42 3.12
C TYR A 38 -17.73 19.89 3.14
N TYR A 39 -17.47 20.62 2.05
CA TYR A 39 -17.87 22.01 1.91
C TYR A 39 -19.39 22.18 1.82
N VAL A 40 -20.07 21.33 1.04
CA VAL A 40 -21.51 21.42 0.78
C VAL A 40 -22.33 20.85 1.94
N LEU A 41 -21.93 19.70 2.49
CA LEU A 41 -22.72 19.01 3.51
C LEU A 41 -22.44 19.56 4.92
N GLY A 42 -21.25 20.13 5.14
CA GLY A 42 -20.85 20.68 6.45
C GLY A 42 -20.87 19.67 7.59
N ARG A 43 -20.89 18.37 7.26
CA ARG A 43 -21.08 17.24 8.18
C ARG A 43 -20.31 16.03 7.69
N THR A 44 -19.96 15.16 8.62
CA THR A 44 -19.50 13.80 8.35
C THR A 44 -20.59 13.04 7.60
N PHE A 45 -20.24 12.37 6.51
CA PHE A 45 -21.15 11.52 5.73
C PHE A 45 -20.59 10.11 5.67
N VAL A 46 -21.47 9.12 5.57
CA VAL A 46 -21.09 7.71 5.52
C VAL A 46 -20.29 7.44 4.24
N LYS A 47 -19.05 6.96 4.38
CA LYS A 47 -18.12 6.63 3.30
C LYS A 47 -17.83 5.14 3.27
N ALA A 48 -17.35 4.66 2.12
CA ALA A 48 -16.77 3.31 2.02
C ALA A 48 -15.65 3.06 3.06
N ALA A 49 -14.90 4.11 3.42
CA ALA A 49 -13.87 4.09 4.46
C ALA A 49 -14.41 3.73 5.86
N ASP A 50 -15.69 4.03 6.15
CA ASP A 50 -16.30 3.78 7.46
C ASP A 50 -16.65 2.29 7.66
N PHE A 51 -16.51 1.48 6.61
CA PHE A 51 -16.82 0.05 6.62
C PHE A 51 -15.58 -0.85 6.52
N GLY A 52 -14.38 -0.27 6.38
CA GLY A 52 -13.12 -1.01 6.31
C GLY A 52 -12.22 -0.75 7.52
N ASP A 53 -11.53 -1.78 8.02
CA ASP A 53 -10.50 -1.59 9.04
C ASP A 53 -9.22 -1.04 8.39
N THR A 54 -9.09 0.29 8.34
CA THR A 54 -7.95 0.98 7.74
C THR A 54 -6.88 1.35 8.77
N GLN A 55 -7.02 1.00 10.05
CA GLN A 55 -6.12 1.49 11.10
C GLN A 55 -4.67 1.05 10.88
N GLU A 56 -4.45 -0.23 10.58
CA GLU A 56 -3.10 -0.76 10.35
C GLU A 56 -2.46 -0.13 9.10
N GLN A 57 -3.24 0.08 8.04
CA GLN A 57 -2.76 0.73 6.82
C GLN A 57 -2.43 2.21 7.08
N MET A 58 -3.27 2.93 7.82
CA MET A 58 -3.05 4.34 8.16
C MET A 58 -1.76 4.53 8.99
N GLN A 59 -1.47 3.61 9.92
CA GLN A 59 -0.21 3.63 10.68
C GLN A 59 1.01 3.50 9.77
N HIS A 60 0.94 2.63 8.76
CA HIS A 60 2.02 2.47 7.78
C HIS A 60 2.22 3.73 6.92
N TYR A 61 1.18 4.54 6.77
CA TYR A 61 1.18 5.79 5.99
C TYR A 61 1.23 7.04 6.86
N GLN A 62 1.73 6.94 8.10
CA GLN A 62 1.76 8.05 9.04
C GLN A 62 2.35 9.37 8.48
N PRO A 63 3.40 9.38 7.62
CA PRO A 63 3.89 10.62 7.01
C PRO A 63 2.85 11.30 6.11
N LEU A 64 2.11 10.52 5.32
CA LEU A 64 1.01 11.02 4.48
C LEU A 64 -0.12 11.57 5.34
N MET A 65 -0.52 10.82 6.36
CA MET A 65 -1.57 11.20 7.31
C MET A 65 -1.23 12.51 8.02
N THR A 66 -0.02 12.58 8.56
CA THR A 66 0.52 13.78 9.22
C THR A 66 0.56 14.99 8.29
N ALA A 67 0.97 14.82 7.03
CA ALA A 67 1.01 15.92 6.07
C ALA A 67 -0.39 16.44 5.70
N ILE A 68 -1.35 15.53 5.52
CA ILE A 68 -2.76 15.90 5.27
C ILE A 68 -3.29 16.69 6.46
N HIS A 69 -3.09 16.15 7.67
CA HIS A 69 -3.51 16.77 8.92
C HIS A 69 -2.91 18.17 9.09
N GLN A 70 -1.59 18.31 8.92
CA GLN A 70 -0.87 19.57 9.02
C GLN A 70 -1.33 20.57 7.95
N CYS A 71 -1.54 20.13 6.71
CA CYS A 71 -2.02 20.99 5.64
C CYS A 71 -3.40 21.61 5.95
N ILE A 72 -4.27 20.87 6.62
CA ILE A 72 -5.62 21.33 6.98
C ILE A 72 -5.57 22.20 8.25
N THR A 73 -4.88 21.77 9.30
CA THR A 73 -4.82 22.49 10.59
C THR A 73 -4.07 23.82 10.52
N THR A 74 -3.15 23.98 9.56
CA THR A 74 -2.42 25.24 9.32
C THR A 74 -3.16 26.23 8.42
N ILE A 75 -4.46 26.05 8.17
CA ILE A 75 -5.27 27.03 7.44
C ILE A 75 -5.53 28.26 8.33
N PRO A 76 -5.17 29.48 7.90
CA PRO A 76 -5.44 30.71 8.64
C PRO A 76 -6.93 30.89 8.99
N LYS A 77 -7.22 31.47 10.16
CA LYS A 77 -8.61 31.64 10.67
C LYS A 77 -9.49 32.55 9.82
N ASP A 78 -8.85 33.48 9.11
CA ASP A 78 -9.45 34.45 8.21
C ASP A 78 -9.68 33.89 6.79
N ALA A 79 -9.12 32.73 6.46
CA ALA A 79 -9.33 32.08 5.18
C ALA A 79 -10.72 31.42 5.12
N PRO A 80 -11.44 31.50 3.98
CA PRO A 80 -12.71 30.81 3.80
C PRO A 80 -12.63 29.31 4.06
N GLU A 81 -11.48 28.70 3.76
CA GLU A 81 -11.25 27.27 3.93
C GLU A 81 -11.00 26.84 5.39
N HIS A 82 -10.94 27.77 6.35
CA HIS A 82 -10.74 27.45 7.76
C HIS A 82 -11.83 26.53 8.32
N ILE A 83 -13.02 26.50 7.68
CA ILE A 83 -14.11 25.59 8.02
C ILE A 83 -13.68 24.11 8.03
N PHE A 84 -12.72 23.72 7.20
CA PHE A 84 -12.25 22.33 7.11
C PHE A 84 -11.48 21.86 8.34
N THR A 85 -10.91 22.78 9.14
CA THR A 85 -10.16 22.43 10.38
C THR A 85 -11.03 21.69 11.39
N ARG A 86 -12.34 21.95 11.38
CA ARG A 86 -13.31 21.31 12.29
C ARG A 86 -13.60 19.85 11.93
N LEU A 87 -13.22 19.42 10.74
CA LEU A 87 -13.53 18.12 10.15
C LEU A 87 -12.24 17.40 9.71
N VAL A 88 -11.11 17.77 10.30
CA VAL A 88 -9.79 17.32 9.83
C VAL A 88 -9.67 15.80 9.86
N ASP A 89 -10.05 15.14 10.95
CA ASP A 89 -9.93 13.69 11.10
C ASP A 89 -10.75 12.94 10.04
N ASP A 90 -11.97 13.43 9.76
CA ASP A 90 -12.83 12.82 8.75
C ASP A 90 -12.32 13.07 7.33
N ILE A 91 -11.79 14.26 7.05
CA ILE A 91 -11.20 14.61 5.75
C ILE A 91 -9.95 13.78 5.52
N GLU A 92 -9.12 13.60 6.55
CA GLU A 92 -7.91 12.80 6.54
C GLU A 92 -8.21 11.35 6.14
N LEU A 93 -9.18 10.71 6.79
CA LEU A 93 -9.62 9.35 6.45
C LEU A 93 -10.19 9.25 5.03
N ALA A 94 -10.98 10.24 4.59
CA ALA A 94 -11.52 10.28 3.22
C ALA A 94 -10.41 10.40 2.17
N LEU A 95 -9.44 11.27 2.42
CA LEU A 95 -8.33 11.50 1.51
C LEU A 95 -7.43 10.26 1.46
N PHE A 96 -7.13 9.65 2.61
CA PHE A 96 -6.37 8.40 2.66
C PHE A 96 -6.98 7.30 1.78
N THR A 97 -8.28 7.04 1.95
CA THR A 97 -9.01 6.03 1.17
C THR A 97 -9.10 6.40 -0.32
N THR A 98 -9.17 7.70 -0.62
CA THR A 98 -9.17 8.18 -2.01
C THR A 98 -7.81 7.99 -2.69
N LEU A 99 -6.74 8.00 -1.91
CA LEU A 99 -5.37 7.90 -2.38
C LEU A 99 -4.91 6.45 -2.56
N THR A 100 -5.72 5.44 -2.22
CA THR A 100 -5.40 4.01 -2.38
C THR A 100 -4.67 3.66 -3.69
N PRO A 101 -5.10 4.14 -4.88
CA PRO A 101 -4.42 3.82 -6.14
C PRO A 101 -2.98 4.33 -6.27
N VAL A 102 -2.60 5.34 -5.47
CA VAL A 102 -1.27 5.97 -5.49
C VAL A 102 -0.53 5.82 -4.17
N LEU A 103 -1.10 5.13 -3.18
CA LEU A 103 -0.44 4.78 -1.92
C LEU A 103 0.94 4.13 -2.12
N PRO A 104 1.19 3.28 -3.14
CA PRO A 104 2.53 2.76 -3.40
C PRO A 104 3.61 3.83 -3.63
N LEU A 105 3.24 5.01 -4.12
CA LEU A 105 4.20 6.11 -4.37
C LEU A 105 4.70 6.75 -3.06
N PHE A 106 3.91 6.69 -1.98
CA PHE A 106 4.24 7.29 -0.68
C PHE A 106 5.14 6.40 0.18
N LYS A 107 5.66 5.33 -0.41
CA LYS A 107 6.49 4.36 0.30
C LYS A 107 7.93 4.79 0.28
N THR A 108 8.45 5.04 1.47
CA THR A 108 9.88 5.22 1.71
C THR A 108 10.62 3.88 1.78
N ILE A 109 9.87 2.78 1.97
CA ILE A 109 10.40 1.43 2.10
C ILE A 109 10.11 0.68 0.80
N GLU A 110 11.16 0.08 0.23
CA GLU A 110 11.03 -0.78 -0.94
C GLU A 110 10.02 -1.91 -0.65
N PRO A 111 8.98 -2.09 -1.48
CA PRO A 111 7.96 -3.10 -1.24
C PRO A 111 8.56 -4.51 -1.29
N LEU A 112 7.92 -5.42 -0.58
CA LEU A 112 8.24 -6.85 -0.63
C LEU A 112 7.73 -7.40 -1.97
N ASN A 113 8.64 -7.85 -2.82
CA ASN A 113 8.32 -8.45 -4.10
C ASN A 113 7.85 -9.89 -3.88
N ILE A 114 6.57 -10.15 -4.17
CA ILE A 114 5.95 -11.47 -3.97
C ILE A 114 5.63 -12.09 -5.32
N ARG A 115 6.09 -13.33 -5.54
CA ARG A 115 5.66 -14.17 -6.67
C ARG A 115 4.62 -15.18 -6.19
N LEU A 116 3.57 -15.36 -6.98
CA LEU A 116 2.49 -16.32 -6.68
C LEU A 116 2.62 -17.56 -7.55
N GLU A 117 2.65 -18.73 -6.90
CA GLU A 117 2.78 -20.04 -7.54
C GLU A 117 1.58 -20.92 -7.15
N LEU A 118 0.56 -20.90 -7.98
CA LEU A 118 -0.77 -21.38 -7.61
C LEU A 118 -1.12 -22.67 -8.36
N GLU A 119 -1.71 -23.63 -7.64
CA GLU A 119 -2.23 -24.87 -8.21
C GLU A 119 -3.56 -24.60 -8.97
N GLY A 120 -3.45 -24.01 -10.18
CA GLY A 120 -4.57 -23.76 -11.10
C GLY A 120 -5.21 -22.36 -11.02
N GLU A 121 -6.16 -22.06 -11.91
CA GLU A 121 -6.96 -20.83 -11.87
C GLU A 121 -8.22 -21.04 -11.01
N SER A 122 -8.12 -20.78 -9.71
CA SER A 122 -9.29 -20.79 -8.80
C SER A 122 -9.82 -19.37 -8.54
N PHE A 123 -11.09 -19.24 -8.13
CA PHE A 123 -11.62 -17.94 -7.68
C PHE A 123 -10.86 -17.41 -6.45
N LEU A 124 -10.47 -18.31 -5.55
CA LEU A 124 -9.64 -18.02 -4.37
C LEU A 124 -8.32 -17.32 -4.77
N ASN A 125 -7.77 -17.67 -5.93
CA ASN A 125 -6.52 -17.11 -6.45
C ASN A 125 -6.70 -15.68 -6.97
N LYS A 126 -7.89 -15.31 -7.47
CA LYS A 126 -8.18 -13.91 -7.84
C LYS A 126 -8.38 -13.04 -6.61
N ASP A 127 -9.04 -13.57 -5.59
CA ASP A 127 -9.31 -12.85 -4.35
C ASP A 127 -8.02 -12.61 -3.57
N ILE A 128 -7.09 -13.58 -3.51
CA ILE A 128 -5.80 -13.37 -2.85
C ILE A 128 -4.92 -12.36 -3.58
N VAL A 129 -4.97 -12.31 -4.92
CA VAL A 129 -4.26 -11.27 -5.69
C VAL A 129 -4.83 -9.88 -5.38
N GLY A 130 -6.16 -9.74 -5.36
CA GLY A 130 -6.81 -8.49 -4.99
C GLY A 130 -6.49 -8.07 -3.56
N PHE A 131 -6.51 -9.02 -2.63
CA PHE A 131 -6.16 -8.84 -1.23
C PHE A 131 -4.70 -8.40 -1.07
N LEU A 132 -3.74 -9.11 -1.66
CA LEU A 132 -2.31 -8.76 -1.58
C LEU A 132 -2.02 -7.39 -2.22
N ASN A 133 -2.66 -7.09 -3.36
CA ASN A 133 -2.53 -5.77 -4.00
C ASN A 133 -3.17 -4.63 -3.19
N SER A 134 -4.03 -4.93 -2.23
CA SER A 134 -4.55 -3.93 -1.30
C SER A 134 -3.51 -3.51 -0.25
N PHE A 135 -2.50 -4.36 -0.01
CA PHE A 135 -1.37 -4.03 0.86
C PHE A 135 -0.28 -3.41 0.06
N ALA A 136 -0.09 -2.12 0.26
CA ALA A 136 0.92 -1.45 -0.51
C ALA A 136 2.36 -1.88 -0.13
N VAL A 137 2.59 -2.57 1.02
CA VAL A 137 3.90 -3.19 1.37
C VAL A 137 4.27 -4.35 0.46
N ILE A 138 3.34 -4.77 -0.38
CA ILE A 138 3.47 -5.90 -1.28
C ILE A 138 3.49 -5.38 -2.71
N ASN A 139 4.45 -5.84 -3.48
CA ASN A 139 4.44 -5.74 -4.92
C ASN A 139 4.28 -7.15 -5.49
N VAL A 140 3.09 -7.47 -6.01
CA VAL A 140 2.85 -8.78 -6.63
C VAL A 140 3.48 -8.77 -8.02
N LEU A 141 4.48 -9.63 -8.22
CA LEU A 141 5.19 -9.75 -9.48
C LEU A 141 4.34 -10.52 -10.52
N PRO A 142 4.28 -10.04 -11.78
CA PRO A 142 3.85 -10.86 -12.90
C PRO A 142 4.67 -12.15 -13.02
N GLN A 143 4.07 -13.23 -13.53
CA GLN A 143 4.75 -14.53 -13.64
C GLN A 143 6.02 -14.48 -14.52
N ASP A 144 6.01 -13.62 -15.53
CA ASP A 144 7.10 -13.39 -16.48
C ASP A 144 8.11 -12.32 -16.03
N SER A 145 7.96 -11.80 -14.79
CA SER A 145 8.85 -10.77 -14.28
C SER A 145 10.29 -11.28 -14.14
N SER A 146 11.23 -10.49 -14.68
CA SER A 146 12.67 -10.68 -14.50
C SER A 146 13.18 -10.23 -13.12
N VAL A 147 12.33 -9.56 -12.34
CA VAL A 147 12.65 -9.16 -10.96
C VAL A 147 12.64 -10.40 -10.07
N ALA A 148 13.71 -10.57 -9.28
CA ALA A 148 13.81 -11.65 -8.31
C ALA A 148 12.78 -11.44 -7.19
N PRO A 149 11.99 -12.47 -6.82
CA PRO A 149 11.08 -12.36 -5.69
C PRO A 149 11.83 -12.33 -4.36
N ASP A 150 11.34 -11.57 -3.39
CA ASP A 150 11.73 -11.69 -1.99
C ASP A 150 11.01 -12.88 -1.33
N VAL A 151 9.76 -13.11 -1.75
CA VAL A 151 8.90 -14.19 -1.26
C VAL A 151 8.22 -14.89 -2.41
N ILE A 152 8.14 -16.21 -2.32
CA ILE A 152 7.26 -17.01 -3.17
C ILE A 152 6.12 -17.53 -2.31
N LEU A 153 4.90 -17.06 -2.59
CA LEU A 153 3.70 -17.57 -1.96
C LEU A 153 3.11 -18.66 -2.86
N CYS A 154 3.02 -19.88 -2.37
CA CYS A 154 2.59 -21.01 -3.16
C CYS A 154 1.43 -21.78 -2.53
N SER A 155 0.52 -22.29 -3.36
CA SER A 155 -0.50 -23.26 -2.93
C SER A 155 -0.19 -24.70 -3.36
N ILE A 156 0.98 -24.90 -3.96
CA ILE A 156 1.46 -26.20 -4.43
C ILE A 156 2.24 -26.88 -3.31
N ASP A 157 1.82 -28.08 -2.93
CA ASP A 157 2.51 -28.89 -1.94
C ASP A 157 3.95 -29.20 -2.38
N ASN A 158 4.91 -29.09 -1.45
CA ASN A 158 6.34 -29.33 -1.69
C ASN A 158 6.95 -28.48 -2.82
N TYR A 159 6.43 -27.26 -3.05
CA TYR A 159 6.96 -26.36 -4.08
C TYR A 159 8.44 -26.02 -3.87
N ASP A 160 8.94 -26.03 -2.64
CA ASP A 160 10.36 -25.86 -2.31
C ASP A 160 11.26 -26.84 -3.08
N LYS A 161 10.83 -28.09 -3.24
CA LYS A 161 11.56 -29.10 -4.02
C LYS A 161 11.54 -28.78 -5.51
N VAL A 162 10.40 -28.34 -6.03
CA VAL A 162 10.23 -27.93 -7.43
C VAL A 162 11.11 -26.73 -7.72
N TYR A 163 11.08 -25.71 -6.85
CA TYR A 163 11.89 -24.52 -6.96
C TYR A 163 13.39 -24.87 -6.98
N ASN A 164 13.84 -25.73 -6.07
CA ASN A 164 15.23 -26.18 -6.05
C ASN A 164 15.64 -26.92 -7.33
N LEU A 165 14.76 -27.78 -7.87
CA LEU A 165 15.00 -28.49 -9.13
C LEU A 165 15.12 -27.55 -10.34
N LEU A 166 14.29 -26.51 -10.40
CA LEU A 166 14.31 -25.54 -11.50
C LEU A 166 15.53 -24.61 -11.46
N HIS A 167 16.11 -24.40 -10.27
CA HIS A 167 17.25 -23.49 -10.06
C HIS A 167 18.56 -24.24 -9.79
N LEU A 168 18.57 -25.58 -9.90
CA LEU A 168 19.74 -26.46 -9.84
C LEU A 168 20.63 -26.22 -11.08
N GLY A 169 21.38 -25.12 -11.06
CA GLY A 169 22.35 -24.76 -12.11
C GLY A 169 22.42 -23.26 -12.44
N ALA A 170 21.43 -22.46 -12.03
CA ALA A 170 21.34 -21.04 -12.36
C ALA A 170 22.18 -20.11 -11.44
N GLY A 171 22.91 -20.68 -10.48
CA GLY A 171 23.42 -19.94 -9.33
C GLY A 171 22.29 -19.68 -8.32
N LYS A 172 22.60 -19.73 -7.02
CA LYS A 172 21.63 -19.33 -5.99
C LYS A 172 21.35 -17.84 -6.16
N LEU A 173 20.09 -17.46 -6.25
CA LEU A 173 19.69 -16.06 -6.10
C LEU A 173 20.18 -15.59 -4.73
N ASP A 174 20.86 -14.45 -4.68
CA ASP A 174 21.26 -13.82 -3.41
C ASP A 174 20.52 -12.48 -3.26
N PRO A 175 19.57 -12.35 -2.31
CA PRO A 175 19.14 -13.39 -1.35
C PRO A 175 18.19 -14.44 -1.97
N GLU A 176 18.19 -15.66 -1.42
CA GLU A 176 17.21 -16.69 -1.79
C GLU A 176 15.80 -16.27 -1.33
N PRO A 177 14.76 -16.46 -2.15
CA PRO A 177 13.41 -16.09 -1.77
C PRO A 177 12.91 -16.95 -0.60
N THR A 178 12.15 -16.35 0.30
CA THR A 178 11.42 -17.10 1.32
C THR A 178 10.20 -17.76 0.69
N ILE A 179 10.11 -19.08 0.74
CA ILE A 179 8.95 -19.82 0.22
C ILE A 179 7.94 -19.99 1.37
N ILE A 180 6.72 -19.52 1.17
CA ILE A 180 5.61 -19.68 2.12
C ILE A 180 4.51 -20.48 1.43
N HIS A 181 4.14 -21.60 2.04
CA HIS A 181 3.03 -22.42 1.59
C HIS A 181 1.71 -21.95 2.20
N TRP A 182 0.67 -21.85 1.38
CA TRP A 182 -0.70 -21.48 1.75
C TRP A 182 -1.66 -22.56 1.24
N SER A 183 -2.38 -23.23 2.14
CA SER A 183 -3.28 -24.32 1.75
C SER A 183 -4.63 -23.80 1.24
N ASN A 184 -5.28 -24.54 0.34
CA ASN A 184 -6.65 -24.22 -0.09
C ASN A 184 -7.72 -24.53 0.98
N GLN A 185 -7.33 -25.05 2.16
CA GLN A 185 -8.18 -25.31 3.33
C GLN A 185 -8.00 -24.25 4.43
N SER A 186 -7.36 -23.12 4.10
CA SER A 186 -7.03 -22.07 5.05
C SER A 186 -8.28 -21.37 5.60
N GLU A 187 -8.49 -21.47 6.91
CA GLU A 187 -9.44 -20.62 7.65
C GLU A 187 -8.95 -19.16 7.69
N ASP A 188 -9.83 -18.19 8.00
CA ASP A 188 -9.51 -16.76 8.09
C ASP A 188 -8.29 -16.46 8.99
N THR A 189 -8.10 -17.28 10.03
CA THR A 189 -6.95 -17.24 10.95
C THR A 189 -5.62 -17.51 10.24
N THR A 190 -5.62 -18.33 9.19
CA THR A 190 -4.43 -18.67 8.40
C THR A 190 -4.05 -17.51 7.48
N LEU A 191 -5.02 -16.78 6.94
CA LEU A 191 -4.77 -15.57 6.15
C LEU A 191 -4.21 -14.44 7.04
N LEU A 192 -4.72 -14.27 8.26
CA LEU A 192 -4.18 -13.33 9.24
C LEU A 192 -2.72 -13.68 9.62
N ASN A 193 -2.43 -14.95 9.84
CA ASN A 193 -1.06 -15.40 10.14
C ASN A 193 -0.11 -15.21 8.94
N LEU A 194 -0.60 -15.44 7.72
CA LEU A 194 0.14 -15.17 6.50
C LEU A 194 0.48 -13.68 6.39
N LEU A 195 -0.48 -12.80 6.67
CA LEU A 195 -0.27 -11.35 6.69
C LEU A 195 0.77 -10.93 7.73
N GLY A 196 0.67 -11.44 8.96
CA GLY A 196 1.65 -11.15 10.01
C GLY A 196 3.06 -11.50 9.54
N ARG A 197 3.23 -12.66 8.92
CA ARG A 197 4.52 -13.11 8.38
C ARG A 197 5.02 -12.28 7.20
N ILE A 198 4.13 -11.86 6.30
CA ILE A 198 4.48 -10.95 5.19
C ILE A 198 4.94 -9.59 5.74
N ASN A 199 4.26 -9.07 6.77
CA ASN A 199 4.60 -7.80 7.39
C ASN A 199 5.96 -7.86 8.09
N GLU A 200 6.25 -8.95 8.82
CA GLU A 200 7.59 -9.20 9.39
C GLU A 200 8.69 -9.19 8.32
N LEU A 201 8.47 -9.84 7.18
CA LEU A 201 9.43 -9.89 6.08
C LEU A 201 9.62 -8.52 5.41
N ALA A 202 8.54 -7.76 5.22
CA ALA A 202 8.61 -6.41 4.70
C ALA A 202 9.42 -5.49 5.63
N ASN A 203 9.19 -5.58 6.94
CA ASN A 203 9.95 -4.83 7.95
C ASN A 203 11.42 -5.25 8.00
N ALA A 204 11.71 -6.55 7.88
CA ALA A 204 13.08 -7.04 7.82
C ALA A 204 13.82 -6.56 6.55
N LYS A 205 13.14 -6.53 5.40
CA LYS A 205 13.68 -5.94 4.16
C LYS A 205 13.98 -4.45 4.35
N ALA A 206 13.04 -3.71 4.93
CA ALA A 206 13.20 -2.29 5.24
C ALA A 206 14.45 -2.02 6.10
N ALA A 207 14.62 -2.80 7.18
CA ALA A 207 15.75 -2.64 8.10
C ALA A 207 17.09 -2.94 7.42
N ARG A 208 17.17 -4.00 6.59
CA ARG A 208 18.40 -4.33 5.83
C ARG A 208 18.80 -3.22 4.86
N LEU A 209 17.82 -2.63 4.19
CA LEU A 209 18.07 -1.54 3.25
C LEU A 209 18.50 -0.27 3.97
N ALA A 210 17.90 0.05 5.13
CA ALA A 210 18.32 1.18 5.95
C ALA A 210 19.81 1.08 6.34
N HIS A 211 20.26 -0.08 6.82
CA HIS A 211 21.67 -0.32 7.19
C HIS A 211 22.66 -0.25 6.01
N ARG A 212 22.22 -0.52 4.78
CA ARG A 212 23.08 -0.39 3.57
C ARG A 212 23.30 1.07 3.13
N THR A 213 22.49 2.00 3.62
CA THR A 213 22.60 3.43 3.27
C THR A 213 23.57 4.20 4.16
N ASP A 214 24.00 3.59 5.29
CA ASP A 214 24.89 4.18 6.29
C ASP A 214 26.37 3.75 6.14
N GLU A 215 26.70 2.93 5.11
CA GLU A 215 28.06 2.50 4.72
C GLU A 215 28.51 3.22 3.43
#